data_AF-A0A523EAJ6-F1
#
_entry.id   AF-A0A523EAJ6-F1
#
_cell.length_a   1.000
_cell.length_b   1.000
_cell.length_c   1.000
_cell.angle_alpha   90.00
_cell.angle_beta   90.00
_cell.angle_gamma   90.00
#
_symmetry.space_group_name_H-M   'P 1'
#
loop_
_entity.id
_entity.type
_entity.pdbx_description
1 polymer ?
#
loop_
_entity_poly.entity_id
_entity_poly.type
_entity_poly.pdbx_seq_one_letter_code
_entity_poly.pdbx_strand_id
1 'polypeptide(L)'
;MPGWQAVYEKLGDQNFEIVSVAQDTGGLEAAGEFYDAAAATYTTLIDVGHTVSSLYNMTNVPTGLWIDEEGVIVRPNEVAYSKNVDFGNGAIAVNGDDYVAALADWVEHGSESRHAMTPEEIVGRLRSPDDDEAMADASFKLAVYLYQNGDPERANALWDKAQTLRPESWNYHRQDWSFLSTEEAGQNWRQKFEALEGEPYYAPLILEEDKARRYHERSR
;
A
#
# COMPACT_ATOMS: atom_id res chain seq x y z
N MET A 1 15.40 -3.81 -2.37
CA MET A 1 14.21 -4.64 -2.07
C MET A 1 14.50 -6.12 -2.38
N PRO A 2 15.33 -6.80 -1.56
CA PRO A 2 15.85 -8.12 -1.91
C PRO A 2 14.78 -9.23 -1.97
N GLY A 3 13.72 -9.12 -1.15
CA GLY A 3 12.63 -10.10 -1.15
C GLY A 3 11.84 -10.10 -2.45
N TRP A 4 11.38 -8.93 -2.90
CA TRP A 4 10.66 -8.78 -4.18
C TRP A 4 11.55 -9.09 -5.41
N GLN A 5 12.84 -8.78 -5.35
CA GLN A 5 13.80 -9.17 -6.39
C GLN A 5 13.88 -10.70 -6.54
N ALA A 6 13.94 -11.46 -5.45
CA ALA A 6 13.91 -12.91 -5.49
C ALA A 6 12.57 -13.50 -5.99
N VAL A 7 11.46 -12.77 -5.85
CA VAL A 7 10.17 -13.14 -6.45
C VAL A 7 10.23 -12.91 -7.96
N TYR A 8 10.69 -11.74 -8.40
CA TYR A 8 10.78 -11.38 -9.81
C TYR A 8 11.73 -12.29 -10.59
N GLU A 9 12.87 -12.68 -10.01
CA GLU A 9 13.80 -13.65 -10.65
C GLU A 9 13.16 -15.01 -10.96
N LYS A 10 12.07 -15.37 -10.27
CA LYS A 10 11.35 -16.63 -10.52
C LYS A 10 10.18 -16.48 -11.48
N LEU A 11 9.55 -15.31 -11.49
CA LEU A 11 8.27 -15.09 -12.16
C LEU A 11 8.37 -14.18 -13.39
N GLY A 12 9.41 -13.33 -13.50
CA GLY A 12 9.49 -12.26 -14.52
C GLY A 12 9.49 -12.75 -15.97
N ASP A 13 9.99 -13.97 -16.22
CA ASP A 13 9.97 -14.58 -17.56
C ASP A 13 8.60 -15.18 -17.95
N GLN A 14 7.59 -15.11 -17.08
CA GLN A 14 6.27 -15.72 -17.24
C GLN A 14 5.18 -14.69 -17.59
N ASN A 15 5.50 -13.74 -18.48
CA ASN A 15 4.63 -12.62 -18.84
C ASN A 15 4.17 -11.78 -17.63
N PHE A 16 5.07 -11.59 -16.66
CA PHE A 16 4.77 -10.93 -15.39
C PHE A 16 5.73 -9.77 -15.14
N GLU A 17 5.20 -8.63 -14.71
CA GLU A 17 6.00 -7.45 -14.35
C GLU A 17 5.67 -6.97 -12.93
N ILE A 18 6.71 -6.62 -12.16
CA ILE A 18 6.55 -5.87 -10.91
C ILE A 18 6.81 -4.39 -11.18
N VAL A 19 5.81 -3.55 -10.96
CA VAL A 19 6.02 -2.10 -10.90
C VAL A 19 6.04 -1.67 -9.45
N SER A 20 7.24 -1.40 -8.92
CA SER A 20 7.38 -0.85 -7.57
C SER A 20 7.31 0.67 -7.60
N VAL A 21 6.60 1.25 -6.64
CA VAL A 21 6.34 2.69 -6.59
C VAL A 21 6.64 3.22 -5.19
N ALA A 22 7.65 4.09 -5.07
CA ALA A 22 7.90 4.84 -3.85
C ALA A 22 6.92 6.02 -3.77
N GLN A 23 6.09 6.04 -2.73
CA GLN A 23 5.10 7.08 -2.49
C GLN A 23 5.78 8.20 -1.67
N ASP A 24 6.57 9.02 -2.34
CA ASP A 24 7.45 9.98 -1.67
C ASP A 24 7.54 11.31 -2.44
N THR A 25 6.96 12.37 -1.86
CA THR A 25 6.99 13.73 -2.39
C THR A 25 8.40 14.31 -2.49
N GLY A 26 9.36 13.81 -1.70
CA GLY A 26 10.77 14.19 -1.75
C GLY A 26 11.51 13.69 -3.00
N GLY A 27 10.88 12.81 -3.80
CA GLY A 27 11.41 12.40 -5.09
C GLY A 27 12.73 11.65 -5.02
N LEU A 28 13.60 11.89 -6.01
CA LEU A 28 14.90 11.22 -6.10
C LEU A 28 15.81 11.52 -4.90
N GLU A 29 15.69 12.69 -4.28
CA GLU A 29 16.51 13.05 -3.11
C GLU A 29 16.17 12.16 -1.90
N ALA A 30 14.89 11.79 -1.75
CA ALA A 30 14.43 10.93 -0.66
C ALA A 30 14.57 9.43 -0.98
N ALA A 31 14.23 9.01 -2.20
CA ALA A 31 14.10 7.59 -2.55
C ALA A 31 15.27 7.04 -3.38
N GLY A 32 16.07 7.90 -4.02
CA GLY A 32 17.05 7.51 -5.04
C GLY A 32 18.11 6.55 -4.52
N GLU A 33 18.71 6.84 -3.36
CA GLU A 33 19.76 5.99 -2.78
C GLU A 33 19.26 4.56 -2.48
N PHE A 34 17.99 4.43 -2.07
CA PHE A 34 17.39 3.14 -1.77
C PHE A 34 17.14 2.32 -3.04
N TYR A 35 16.82 2.98 -4.15
CA TYR A 35 16.67 2.33 -5.45
C TYR A 35 18.02 1.94 -6.06
N ASP A 36 19.02 2.81 -5.99
CA ASP A 36 20.39 2.48 -6.41
C ASP A 36 20.93 1.27 -5.64
N ALA A 37 20.75 1.27 -4.30
CA ALA A 37 21.15 0.15 -3.46
C ALA A 37 20.31 -1.12 -3.69
N ALA A 38 19.04 -0.97 -4.08
CA ALA A 38 18.16 -2.10 -4.37
C ALA A 38 18.57 -2.83 -5.65
N ALA A 39 19.09 -2.10 -6.66
CA ALA A 39 19.47 -2.62 -7.97
C ALA A 39 18.41 -3.57 -8.56
N ALA A 40 17.13 -3.18 -8.43
CA ALA A 40 16.01 -3.99 -8.88
C ALA A 40 16.05 -4.14 -10.41
N THR A 41 15.73 -5.34 -10.87
CA THR A 41 15.67 -5.66 -12.32
C THR A 41 14.28 -5.47 -12.93
N TYR A 42 13.28 -5.22 -12.08
CA TYR A 42 11.92 -4.85 -12.46
C TYR A 42 11.73 -3.34 -12.41
N THR A 43 10.60 -2.86 -12.94
CA THR A 43 10.30 -1.43 -13.04
C THR A 43 10.18 -0.77 -11.67
N THR A 44 10.87 0.36 -11.50
CA THR A 44 10.80 1.20 -10.29
C THR A 44 10.38 2.63 -10.64
N LEU A 45 9.47 3.20 -9.86
CA LEU A 45 8.92 4.55 -10.05
C LEU A 45 8.91 5.30 -8.72
N ILE A 46 8.95 6.63 -8.79
CA ILE A 46 8.71 7.49 -7.61
C ILE A 46 7.47 8.34 -7.89
N ASP A 47 6.43 8.13 -7.08
CA ASP A 47 5.17 8.85 -7.16
C ASP A 47 5.22 10.12 -6.30
N VAL A 48 5.94 11.12 -6.81
CA VAL A 48 6.12 12.42 -6.13
C VAL A 48 4.82 13.18 -5.91
N GLY A 49 3.77 12.86 -6.67
CA GLY A 49 2.47 13.52 -6.58
C GLY A 49 1.42 12.70 -5.82
N HIS A 50 1.78 11.50 -5.33
CA HIS A 50 0.83 10.52 -4.76
C HIS A 50 -0.36 10.21 -5.68
N THR A 51 -0.15 10.26 -6.99
CA THR A 51 -1.19 9.95 -7.98
C THR A 51 -1.58 8.48 -7.94
N VAL A 52 -0.59 7.58 -7.87
CA VAL A 52 -0.79 6.13 -7.75
C VAL A 52 -1.45 5.81 -6.40
N SER A 53 -0.95 6.41 -5.32
CA SER A 53 -1.50 6.22 -3.97
C SER A 53 -2.99 6.53 -3.93
N SER A 54 -3.40 7.68 -4.48
CA SER A 54 -4.79 8.11 -4.49
C SER A 54 -5.67 7.30 -5.46
N LEU A 55 -5.18 7.00 -6.67
CA LEU A 55 -5.96 6.24 -7.66
C LEU A 55 -6.35 4.85 -7.15
N TYR A 56 -5.46 4.21 -6.39
CA TYR A 56 -5.67 2.85 -5.89
C TYR A 56 -6.00 2.80 -4.39
N ASN A 57 -6.32 3.95 -3.78
CA ASN A 57 -6.71 4.07 -2.38
C ASN A 57 -5.69 3.40 -1.42
N MET A 58 -4.42 3.67 -1.63
CA MET A 58 -3.31 3.14 -0.83
C MET A 58 -3.16 3.92 0.47
N THR A 59 -3.65 3.35 1.57
CA THR A 59 -3.66 4.00 2.88
C THR A 59 -2.48 3.66 3.78
N ASN A 60 -1.73 2.61 3.47
CA ASN A 60 -0.55 2.19 4.23
C ASN A 60 0.45 1.47 3.31
N VAL A 61 1.70 1.34 3.75
CA VAL A 61 2.78 0.67 3.00
C VAL A 61 3.60 -0.27 3.89
N PRO A 62 4.08 -1.42 3.34
CA PRO A 62 3.95 -1.85 1.95
C PRO A 62 2.59 -2.47 1.63
N THR A 63 2.13 -2.20 0.41
CA THR A 63 0.84 -2.62 -0.12
C THR A 63 0.98 -2.86 -1.62
N GLY A 64 0.06 -3.62 -2.20
CA GLY A 64 0.06 -3.95 -3.62
C GLY A 64 -1.33 -4.24 -4.15
N LEU A 65 -1.45 -4.21 -5.47
CA LEU A 65 -2.64 -4.62 -6.21
C LEU A 65 -2.20 -5.42 -7.44
N TRP A 66 -3.08 -6.24 -7.99
CA TRP A 66 -2.82 -7.02 -9.20
C TRP A 66 -3.69 -6.51 -10.33
N ILE A 67 -3.08 -6.32 -11.50
CA ILE A 67 -3.73 -5.85 -12.72
C ILE A 67 -3.40 -6.84 -13.82
N ASP A 68 -4.42 -7.38 -14.49
CA ASP A 68 -4.23 -8.28 -15.63
C ASP A 68 -3.79 -7.55 -16.91
N GLU A 69 -3.59 -8.33 -17.97
CA GLU A 69 -3.07 -7.86 -19.25
C GLU A 69 -4.06 -6.93 -19.99
N GLU A 70 -5.35 -7.03 -19.65
CA GLU A 70 -6.43 -6.16 -20.12
C GLU A 70 -6.55 -4.85 -19.32
N GLY A 71 -5.76 -4.68 -18.25
CA GLY A 71 -5.78 -3.50 -17.40
C GLY A 71 -6.87 -3.53 -16.33
N VAL A 72 -7.42 -4.69 -16.00
CA VAL A 72 -8.42 -4.88 -14.96
C VAL A 72 -7.76 -5.23 -13.65
N ILE A 73 -8.16 -4.55 -12.57
CA ILE A 73 -7.72 -4.89 -11.22
C ILE A 73 -8.34 -6.24 -10.85
N VAL A 74 -7.53 -7.27 -10.62
CA VAL A 74 -8.00 -8.61 -10.19
C VAL A 74 -7.78 -8.87 -8.71
N ARG A 75 -6.96 -8.04 -8.04
CA ARG A 75 -6.91 -7.92 -6.58
C ARG A 75 -6.69 -6.45 -6.21
N PRO A 76 -7.59 -5.80 -5.44
CA PRO A 76 -7.45 -4.41 -5.06
C PRO A 76 -6.33 -4.23 -4.02
N ASN A 77 -6.05 -2.97 -3.68
CA ASN A 77 -5.04 -2.60 -2.69
C ASN A 77 -5.13 -3.40 -1.39
N GLU A 78 -4.08 -4.15 -1.09
CA GLU A 78 -3.95 -4.96 0.12
C GLU A 78 -2.49 -5.10 0.55
N VAL A 79 -2.27 -5.42 1.82
CA VAL A 79 -0.93 -5.59 2.40
C VAL A 79 -0.09 -6.58 1.58
N ALA A 80 1.11 -6.17 1.19
CA ALA A 80 1.97 -6.94 0.29
C ALA A 80 3.42 -6.99 0.82
N TYR A 81 3.72 -8.04 1.56
CA TYR A 81 5.09 -8.38 1.96
C TYR A 81 5.57 -9.59 1.17
N SER A 82 6.84 -9.59 0.78
CA SER A 82 7.44 -10.72 0.05
C SER A 82 7.75 -11.94 0.93
N LYS A 83 7.60 -11.80 2.26
CA LYS A 83 7.88 -12.82 3.28
C LYS A 83 7.02 -12.59 4.51
N ASN A 84 6.88 -13.61 5.33
CA ASN A 84 6.28 -13.48 6.66
C ASN A 84 7.00 -12.44 7.51
N VAL A 85 6.21 -11.61 8.18
CA VAL A 85 6.69 -10.52 9.03
C VAL A 85 5.95 -10.59 10.36
N ASP A 86 6.73 -10.52 11.43
CA ASP A 86 6.26 -10.33 12.80
C ASP A 86 7.08 -9.21 13.44
N PHE A 87 6.43 -8.08 13.72
CA PHE A 87 7.02 -6.97 14.47
C PHE A 87 6.26 -6.73 15.77
N GLY A 88 7.00 -6.35 16.82
CA GLY A 88 6.42 -5.95 18.10
C GLY A 88 5.77 -7.10 18.87
N ASN A 89 6.26 -8.34 18.73
CA ASN A 89 5.70 -9.55 19.36
C ASN A 89 4.24 -9.81 18.95
N GLY A 90 3.96 -9.82 17.64
CA GLY A 90 2.65 -10.07 17.07
C GLY A 90 1.78 -8.83 16.87
N ALA A 91 2.28 -7.63 17.19
CA ALA A 91 1.53 -6.38 16.98
C ALA A 91 1.35 -6.05 15.49
N ILE A 92 2.32 -6.42 14.65
CA ILE A 92 2.19 -6.46 13.20
C ILE A 92 2.58 -7.85 12.72
N ALA A 93 1.58 -8.69 12.45
CA ALA A 93 1.76 -10.01 11.88
C ALA A 93 1.17 -10.05 10.47
N VAL A 94 2.02 -10.28 9.46
CA VAL A 94 1.61 -10.38 8.05
C VAL A 94 2.12 -11.68 7.46
N ASN A 95 1.22 -12.41 6.79
CA ASN A 95 1.56 -13.62 6.07
C ASN A 95 1.96 -13.29 4.62
N GLY A 96 3.22 -12.89 4.43
CA GLY A 96 3.76 -12.56 3.11
C GLY A 96 4.11 -13.78 2.26
N ASP A 97 4.40 -14.93 2.88
CA ASP A 97 4.69 -16.16 2.12
C ASP A 97 3.42 -16.63 1.38
N ASP A 98 2.25 -16.57 2.02
CA ASP A 98 0.97 -16.89 1.38
C ASP A 98 0.58 -15.88 0.30
N TYR A 99 0.91 -14.59 0.50
CA TYR A 99 0.73 -13.57 -0.55
C TYR A 99 1.55 -13.91 -1.81
N VAL A 100 2.84 -14.26 -1.64
CA VAL A 100 3.71 -14.62 -2.76
C VAL A 100 3.28 -15.92 -3.42
N ALA A 101 2.80 -16.91 -2.65
CA ALA A 101 2.26 -18.14 -3.20
C ALA A 101 1.00 -17.89 -4.04
N ALA A 102 0.09 -17.04 -3.55
CA ALA A 102 -1.10 -16.64 -4.29
C ALA A 102 -0.75 -15.87 -5.58
N LEU A 103 0.26 -14.99 -5.52
CA LEU A 103 0.76 -14.26 -6.68
C LEU A 103 1.35 -15.23 -7.73
N ALA A 104 2.16 -16.20 -7.30
CA ALA A 104 2.72 -17.21 -8.20
C ALA A 104 1.63 -18.06 -8.87
N ASP A 105 0.60 -18.47 -8.12
CA ASP A 105 -0.57 -19.16 -8.67
C ASP A 105 -1.30 -18.31 -9.73
N TRP A 106 -1.46 -17.01 -9.47
CA TRP A 106 -2.06 -16.10 -10.45
C TRP A 106 -1.20 -15.90 -11.70
N VAL A 107 0.12 -15.77 -11.56
CA VAL A 107 1.03 -15.69 -12.72
C VAL A 107 0.95 -16.95 -13.58
N GLU A 108 0.82 -18.13 -12.98
CA GLU A 108 0.73 -19.39 -13.72
C GLU A 108 -0.63 -19.60 -14.41
N HIS A 109 -1.74 -19.23 -13.74
CA HIS A 109 -3.10 -19.59 -14.18
C HIS A 109 -3.93 -18.40 -14.72
N GLY A 110 -3.43 -17.17 -14.61
CA GLY A 110 -4.13 -15.96 -15.03
C GLY A 110 -5.53 -15.86 -14.40
N SER A 111 -6.55 -15.63 -15.23
CA SER A 111 -7.95 -15.53 -14.78
C SER A 111 -8.53 -16.82 -14.18
N GLU A 112 -7.89 -17.98 -14.40
CA GLU A 112 -8.32 -19.26 -13.79
C GLU A 112 -7.78 -19.46 -12.37
N SER A 113 -6.90 -18.58 -11.90
CA SER A 113 -6.39 -18.62 -10.53
C SER A 113 -7.51 -18.46 -9.51
N ARG A 114 -7.48 -19.33 -8.49
CA ARG A 114 -8.39 -19.23 -7.33
C ARG A 114 -8.19 -17.96 -6.50
N HIS A 115 -7.10 -17.23 -6.72
CA HIS A 115 -6.76 -16.01 -6.01
C HIS A 115 -7.13 -14.73 -6.77
N ALA A 116 -7.39 -14.82 -8.09
CA ALA A 116 -7.97 -13.73 -8.86
C ALA A 116 -9.43 -13.50 -8.43
N MET A 117 -9.80 -12.25 -8.17
CA MET A 117 -11.17 -11.91 -7.78
C MET A 117 -12.04 -11.64 -8.99
N THR A 118 -13.32 -11.99 -8.90
CA THR A 118 -14.29 -11.62 -9.95
C THR A 118 -14.63 -10.13 -9.89
N PRO A 119 -15.11 -9.51 -10.99
CA PRO A 119 -15.56 -8.12 -10.97
C PRO A 119 -16.58 -7.82 -9.86
N GLU A 120 -17.48 -8.75 -9.56
CA GLU A 120 -18.47 -8.61 -8.49
C GLU A 120 -17.81 -8.59 -7.10
N GLU A 121 -16.80 -9.42 -6.86
CA GLU A 121 -16.04 -9.42 -5.61
C GLU A 121 -15.26 -8.12 -5.43
N ILE A 122 -14.68 -7.59 -6.52
CA ILE A 122 -13.95 -6.33 -6.52
C ILE A 122 -14.91 -5.17 -6.24
N VAL A 123 -16.04 -5.08 -6.93
CA VAL A 123 -17.06 -4.05 -6.68
C VAL A 123 -17.61 -4.15 -5.26
N GLY A 124 -17.74 -5.35 -4.70
CA GLY A 124 -18.13 -5.55 -3.30
C GLY A 124 -17.11 -5.03 -2.28
N ARG A 125 -15.83 -4.93 -2.68
CA ARG A 125 -14.73 -4.42 -1.84
C ARG A 125 -14.40 -2.95 -2.10
N LEU A 126 -14.57 -2.50 -3.33
CA LEU A 126 -14.40 -1.11 -3.73
C LEU A 126 -15.68 -0.35 -3.38
N ARG A 127 -15.58 0.58 -2.44
CA ARG A 127 -16.63 1.58 -2.23
C ARG A 127 -16.15 2.91 -2.79
N SER A 128 -17.11 3.69 -3.29
CA SER A 128 -16.83 5.10 -3.56
C SER A 128 -16.37 5.78 -2.26
N PRO A 129 -15.34 6.65 -2.33
CA PRO A 129 -15.01 7.51 -1.20
C PRO A 129 -16.24 8.30 -0.78
N ASP A 130 -16.41 8.50 0.52
CA ASP A 130 -17.37 9.47 1.02
C ASP A 130 -16.82 10.91 0.87
N ASP A 131 -17.64 11.90 1.24
CA ASP A 131 -17.29 13.32 1.10
C ASP A 131 -16.06 13.70 1.93
N ASP A 132 -15.86 13.08 3.10
CA ASP A 132 -14.73 13.35 3.97
C ASP A 132 -13.45 12.74 3.39
N GLU A 133 -13.51 11.51 2.89
CA GLU A 133 -12.38 10.86 2.19
C GLU A 133 -11.99 11.60 0.91
N ALA A 134 -12.97 12.05 0.13
CA ALA A 134 -12.73 12.84 -1.07
C ALA A 134 -12.08 14.20 -0.72
N MET A 135 -12.56 14.85 0.35
CA MET A 135 -11.98 16.10 0.85
C MET A 135 -10.57 15.88 1.43
N ALA A 136 -10.33 14.75 2.08
CA ALA A 136 -9.02 14.39 2.61
C ALA A 136 -8.00 14.21 1.47
N ASP A 137 -8.35 13.45 0.43
CA ASP A 137 -7.50 13.27 -0.76
C ASP A 137 -7.21 14.60 -1.47
N ALA A 138 -8.23 15.43 -1.67
CA ALA A 138 -8.06 16.74 -2.29
C ALA A 138 -7.17 17.66 -1.45
N SER A 139 -7.33 17.67 -0.12
CA SER A 139 -6.51 18.46 0.79
C SER A 139 -5.07 17.97 0.78
N PHE A 140 -4.86 16.65 0.81
CA PHE A 140 -3.55 16.02 0.75
C PHE A 140 -2.80 16.35 -0.55
N LYS A 141 -3.45 16.21 -1.72
CA LYS A 141 -2.84 16.54 -3.01
C LYS A 141 -2.50 18.02 -3.14
N LEU A 142 -3.35 18.90 -2.62
CA LEU A 142 -3.05 20.34 -2.62
C LEU A 142 -1.87 20.66 -1.71
N ALA A 143 -1.75 19.98 -0.56
CA ALA A 143 -0.60 20.10 0.33
C ALA A 143 0.70 19.67 -0.37
N VAL A 144 0.70 18.51 -1.06
CA VAL A 144 1.83 18.03 -1.86
C VAL A 144 2.25 19.08 -2.90
N TYR A 145 1.30 19.63 -3.65
CA TYR A 145 1.58 20.69 -4.62
C TYR A 145 2.18 21.94 -3.97
N LEU A 146 1.60 22.43 -2.88
CA LEU A 146 2.09 23.64 -2.20
C LEU A 146 3.50 23.44 -1.63
N TYR A 147 3.77 22.28 -1.05
CA TYR A 147 5.09 21.91 -0.55
C TYR A 147 6.13 21.94 -1.67
N GLN A 148 5.85 21.28 -2.80
CA GLN A 148 6.73 21.27 -3.98
C GLN A 148 6.96 22.66 -4.58
N ASN A 149 6.05 23.61 -4.34
CA ASN A 149 6.16 25.00 -4.79
C ASN A 149 6.70 25.95 -3.70
N GLY A 150 7.26 25.42 -2.61
CA GLY A 150 7.95 26.20 -1.58
C GLY A 150 7.02 26.91 -0.58
N ASP A 151 5.80 26.41 -0.38
CA ASP A 151 4.84 26.91 0.62
C ASP A 151 4.53 25.84 1.69
N PRO A 152 5.51 25.47 2.54
CA PRO A 152 5.36 24.40 3.53
C PRO A 152 4.37 24.76 4.65
N GLU A 153 4.20 26.05 4.96
CA GLU A 153 3.25 26.50 5.99
C GLU A 153 1.81 26.12 5.61
N ARG A 154 1.40 26.42 4.36
CA ARG A 154 0.07 26.04 3.88
C ARG A 154 -0.05 24.55 3.59
N ALA A 155 1.02 23.91 3.15
CA ALA A 155 1.04 22.47 2.96
C ALA A 155 0.72 21.74 4.28
N ASN A 156 1.41 22.09 5.36
CA ASN A 156 1.21 21.46 6.67
C ASN A 156 -0.23 21.61 7.16
N ALA A 157 -0.82 22.81 7.04
CA ALA A 157 -2.22 23.03 7.43
C ALA A 157 -3.23 22.14 6.64
N LEU A 158 -2.92 21.81 5.39
CA LEU A 158 -3.74 20.95 4.55
C LEU A 158 -3.47 19.45 4.80
N TRP A 159 -2.23 19.07 5.13
CA TRP A 159 -1.91 17.74 5.62
C TRP A 159 -2.59 17.45 6.95
N ASP A 160 -2.58 18.39 7.90
CA ASP A 160 -3.33 18.29 9.16
C ASP A 160 -4.83 18.07 8.92
N LYS A 161 -5.39 18.80 7.94
CA LYS A 161 -6.79 18.62 7.54
C LYS A 161 -7.04 17.23 6.95
N ALA A 162 -6.17 16.75 6.06
CA ALA A 162 -6.30 15.43 5.46
C ALA A 162 -6.22 14.32 6.52
N GLN A 163 -5.29 14.44 7.47
CA GLN A 163 -5.12 13.52 8.61
C GLN A 163 -6.33 13.55 9.55
N THR A 164 -6.94 14.72 9.75
CA THR A 164 -8.15 14.86 10.58
C THR A 164 -9.37 14.20 9.94
N LEU A 165 -9.55 14.38 8.62
CA LEU A 165 -10.68 13.82 7.88
C LEU A 165 -10.53 12.31 7.65
N ARG A 166 -9.29 11.83 7.53
CA ARG A 166 -8.99 10.44 7.22
C ARG A 166 -7.88 9.87 8.13
N PRO A 167 -8.13 9.76 9.43
CA PRO A 167 -7.11 9.42 10.43
C PRO A 167 -6.55 8.01 10.26
N GLU A 168 -7.25 7.10 9.60
CA GLU A 168 -6.77 5.74 9.34
C GLU A 168 -5.73 5.67 8.19
N SER A 169 -5.58 6.74 7.40
CA SER A 169 -4.60 6.81 6.31
C SER A 169 -3.18 7.04 6.83
N TRP A 170 -2.47 5.96 7.16
CA TRP A 170 -1.04 5.98 7.49
C TRP A 170 -0.20 6.68 6.42
N ASN A 171 -0.61 6.62 5.16
CA ASN A 171 0.08 7.28 4.06
C ASN A 171 0.16 8.80 4.23
N TYR A 172 -0.96 9.45 4.59
CA TYR A 172 -0.99 10.90 4.79
C TYR A 172 -0.06 11.33 5.92
N HIS A 173 -0.12 10.61 7.04
CA HIS A 173 0.74 10.85 8.19
C HIS A 173 2.23 10.65 7.83
N ARG A 174 2.57 9.54 7.18
CA ARG A 174 3.97 9.21 6.86
C ARG A 174 4.57 10.18 5.85
N GLN A 175 3.78 10.66 4.88
CA GLN A 175 4.27 11.66 3.94
C GLN A 175 4.56 12.99 4.63
N ASP A 176 3.69 13.46 5.52
CA ASP A 176 3.94 14.66 6.31
C ASP A 176 5.22 14.50 7.17
N TRP A 177 5.36 13.36 7.85
CA TRP A 177 6.54 13.09 8.69
C TRP A 177 7.83 12.82 7.92
N SER A 178 7.77 12.57 6.61
CA SER A 178 8.96 12.27 5.80
C SER A 178 9.95 13.45 5.74
N PHE A 179 9.48 14.66 6.04
CA PHE A 179 10.31 15.87 6.07
C PHE A 179 10.89 16.19 7.46
N LEU A 180 10.57 15.37 8.46
CA LEU A 180 11.13 15.46 9.80
C LEU A 180 12.42 14.64 9.89
N SER A 181 13.14 14.79 11.00
CA SER A 181 14.25 13.86 11.28
C SER A 181 13.72 12.42 11.45
N THR A 182 14.58 11.43 11.17
CA THR A 182 14.23 10.01 11.36
C THR A 182 13.78 9.70 12.79
N GLU A 183 14.35 10.41 13.78
CA GLU A 183 13.96 10.25 15.18
C GLU A 183 12.54 10.75 15.44
N GLU A 184 12.21 11.96 15.00
CA GLU A 184 10.88 12.55 15.15
C GLU A 184 9.81 11.77 14.38
N ALA A 185 10.07 11.40 13.12
CA ALA A 185 9.17 10.57 12.33
C ALA A 185 8.92 9.22 13.01
N GLY A 186 9.96 8.61 13.60
CA GLY A 186 9.85 7.38 14.36
C GLY A 186 9.06 7.53 15.66
N GLN A 187 9.17 8.67 16.35
CA GLN A 187 8.37 8.98 17.55
C GLN A 187 6.89 9.15 17.19
N ASN A 188 6.57 9.91 16.13
CA ASN A 188 5.20 10.11 15.66
C ASN A 188 4.56 8.78 15.24
N TRP A 189 5.29 7.93 14.51
CA TRP A 189 4.82 6.60 14.14
C TRP A 189 4.48 5.75 15.37
N ARG A 190 5.37 5.70 16.37
CA ARG A 190 5.13 4.93 17.60
C ARG A 190 3.90 5.42 18.34
N GLN A 191 3.75 6.74 18.50
CA GLN A 191 2.59 7.32 19.18
C GLN A 191 1.28 6.96 18.47
N LYS A 192 1.23 7.08 17.14
CA LYS A 192 0.06 6.69 16.35
C LYS A 192 -0.20 5.19 16.42
N PHE A 193 0.85 4.38 16.44
CA PHE A 193 0.75 2.92 16.51
C PHE A 193 0.18 2.47 17.86
N GLU A 194 0.65 3.04 18.96
CA GLU A 194 0.11 2.80 20.31
C GLU A 194 -1.37 3.20 20.41
N ALA A 195 -1.77 4.27 19.73
CA ALA A 195 -3.16 4.73 19.67
C ALA A 195 -4.11 3.82 18.87
N LEU A 196 -3.62 2.77 18.20
CA LEU A 196 -4.51 1.75 17.61
C LEU A 196 -5.23 0.92 18.67
N GLU A 197 -4.73 0.86 19.91
CA GLU A 197 -5.36 0.14 21.03
C GLU A 197 -5.77 -1.32 20.70
N GLY A 198 -5.02 -1.99 19.81
CA GLY A 198 -5.27 -3.36 19.37
C GLY A 198 -6.01 -3.52 18.04
N GLU A 199 -6.48 -2.41 17.44
CA GLU A 199 -6.93 -2.41 16.04
C GLU A 199 -5.77 -2.78 15.09
N PRO A 200 -6.05 -3.48 13.98
CA PRO A 200 -5.00 -4.01 13.14
C PRO A 200 -4.31 -2.91 12.34
N TYR A 201 -2.98 -2.95 12.30
CA TYR A 201 -2.16 -1.99 11.53
C TYR A 201 -2.36 -2.10 10.01
N TYR A 202 -2.71 -3.30 9.54
CA TYR A 202 -3.14 -3.56 8.16
C TYR A 202 -4.52 -4.18 8.16
N ALA A 203 -5.32 -3.90 7.14
CA ALA A 203 -6.47 -4.73 6.84
C ALA A 203 -6.00 -6.19 6.63
N PRO A 204 -6.70 -7.19 7.20
CA PRO A 204 -6.31 -8.59 7.04
C PRO A 204 -6.27 -8.98 5.56
N LEU A 205 -5.23 -9.72 5.17
CA LEU A 205 -5.18 -10.36 3.86
C LEU A 205 -6.33 -11.37 3.76
N ILE A 206 -7.06 -11.37 2.64
CA ILE A 206 -8.18 -12.30 2.41
C ILE A 206 -7.85 -13.15 1.19
N LEU A 207 -7.46 -14.40 1.45
CA LEU A 207 -7.23 -15.42 0.41
C LEU A 207 -8.43 -16.38 0.32
N GLU A 208 -8.49 -17.20 -0.72
CA GLU A 208 -9.65 -18.08 -0.99
C GLU A 208 -9.94 -19.05 0.17
N GLU A 209 -8.91 -19.58 0.82
CA GLU A 209 -9.04 -20.45 1.99
C GLU A 209 -9.68 -19.73 3.19
N ASP A 210 -9.48 -18.42 3.32
CA ASP A 210 -10.13 -17.59 4.34
C ASP A 210 -11.59 -17.29 3.99
N LYS A 211 -11.92 -17.15 2.69
CA LYS A 211 -13.32 -16.97 2.25
C LYS A 211 -14.17 -18.18 2.65
N ALA A 212 -13.67 -19.40 2.42
CA ALA A 212 -14.35 -20.64 2.77
C ALA A 212 -14.61 -20.76 4.29
N ARG A 213 -13.63 -20.35 5.12
CA ARG A 213 -13.76 -20.34 6.59
C ARG A 213 -14.83 -19.37 7.07
N ARG A 214 -14.83 -18.13 6.56
CA ARG A 214 -15.81 -17.09 6.93
C ARG A 214 -17.24 -17.43 6.49
N TYR A 215 -17.41 -18.11 5.35
CA TYR A 215 -18.72 -18.59 4.92
C TYR A 215 -19.31 -19.61 5.90
N HIS A 216 -18.50 -20.55 6.38
CA HIS A 216 -18.94 -21.54 7.38
C HIS A 216 -19.28 -20.95 8.75
N GLU A 217 -18.60 -19.89 9.17
CA GLU A 217 -18.88 -19.19 10.43
C GLU A 217 -20.16 -18.35 10.37
N ARG A 218 -20.47 -17.73 9.22
CA ARG A 218 -21.72 -16.96 9.02
C ARG A 218 -22.96 -17.82 8.80
N SER A 219 -22.78 -19.11 8.51
CA SER A 219 -23.87 -20.06 8.23
C SER A 219 -24.35 -20.83 9.48
N ARG A 220 -23.87 -20.44 10.66
CA ARG A 220 -24.23 -21.00 11.98
C ARG A 220 -24.96 -19.96 12.81
#